data_AF-A0A933H9I9-F1
#
_entry.id   AF-A0A933H9I9-F1
#
_cell.length_a   1.000
_cell.length_b   1.000
_cell.length_c   1.000
_cell.angle_alpha   90.00
_cell.angle_beta   90.00
_cell.angle_gamma   90.00
#
_symmetry.space_group_name_H-M   'P 1'
#
loop_
_entity.id
_entity.type
_entity.pdbx_description
1 polymer ?
#
loop_
_entity_poly.entity_id
_entity_poly.type
_entity_poly.pdbx_seq_one_letter_code
_entity_poly.pdbx_strand_id
1 'polypeptide(L)'
;MGLTIHYTLQAPPTATRDELTAHLESAREFAKMLPFESVSEIDHFSEEDFTDADEDEWHWAKIQASIYHSFDDEHYHSIEPLEAYIFRVVVGAGCEHANFGFARYPESVVLEDKTVQTEI
;
A
#
# COMPACT_ATOMS: atom_id res chain seq x y z
N MET A 1 -17.55 3.77 13.91
CA MET A 1 -17.08 4.96 13.17
C MET A 1 -15.66 5.24 13.66
N GLY A 2 -14.67 4.61 13.03
CA GLY A 2 -13.26 4.90 13.26
C GLY A 2 -12.79 5.97 12.28
N LEU A 3 -11.81 6.78 12.68
CA LEU A 3 -11.09 7.65 11.76
C LEU A 3 -9.96 6.83 11.14
N THR A 4 -9.99 6.64 9.82
CA THR A 4 -8.86 6.07 9.09
C THR A 4 -7.97 7.21 8.61
N ILE A 5 -6.67 7.11 8.88
CA ILE A 5 -5.69 8.09 8.43
C ILE A 5 -4.71 7.37 7.51
N HIS A 6 -4.62 7.85 6.27
CA HIS A 6 -3.67 7.36 5.28
C HIS A 6 -2.55 8.39 5.12
N TYR A 7 -1.31 7.91 5.18
CA TYR A 7 -0.13 8.72 4.91
C TYR A 7 0.58 8.13 3.70
N THR A 8 0.79 8.96 2.68
CA THR A 8 1.61 8.60 1.53
C THR A 8 2.94 9.31 1.65
N LEU A 9 4.02 8.54 1.53
CA LEU A 9 5.39 9.04 1.55
C LEU A 9 6.08 8.57 0.27
N GLN A 10 6.78 9.48 -0.39
CA GLN A 10 7.51 9.17 -1.61
C GLN A 10 8.96 8.80 -1.26
N ALA A 11 9.38 7.62 -1.72
CA ALA A 11 10.78 7.24 -1.67
C ALA A 11 11.61 8.07 -2.67
N PRO A 12 12.89 8.35 -2.41
CA PRO A 12 13.76 8.95 -3.41
C PRO A 12 13.78 8.11 -4.70
N PRO A 13 13.80 8.72 -5.90
CA PRO A 13 13.85 7.97 -7.18
C PRO A 13 15.07 7.05 -7.34
N THR A 14 16.09 7.23 -6.50
CA THR A 14 17.33 6.46 -6.49
C THR A 14 17.32 5.32 -5.47
N ALA A 15 16.27 5.22 -4.65
CA ALA A 15 16.15 4.17 -3.64
C ALA A 15 16.00 2.80 -4.29
N THR A 16 16.77 1.84 -3.82
CA THR A 16 16.71 0.46 -4.29
C THR A 16 15.65 -0.32 -3.51
N ARG A 17 15.17 -1.42 -4.11
CA ARG A 17 14.25 -2.36 -3.43
C ARG A 17 14.82 -2.83 -2.09
N ASP A 18 16.08 -3.23 -2.07
CA ASP A 18 16.73 -3.75 -0.86
C ASP A 18 16.78 -2.71 0.26
N GLU A 19 17.06 -1.43 -0.07
CA GLU A 19 17.03 -0.34 0.90
C GLU A 19 15.62 -0.12 1.46
N LEU A 20 14.59 -0.12 0.61
CA LEU A 20 13.20 0.07 1.03
C LEU A 20 12.71 -1.09 1.90
N THR A 21 12.99 -2.33 1.52
CA THR A 21 12.63 -3.51 2.33
C THR A 21 13.38 -3.51 3.66
N ALA A 22 14.65 -3.10 3.70
CA ALA A 22 15.39 -2.96 4.95
C ALA A 22 14.80 -1.88 5.88
N HIS A 23 14.33 -0.75 5.32
CA HIS A 23 13.61 0.26 6.10
C HIS A 23 12.28 -0.27 6.61
N LEU A 24 11.54 -1.04 5.80
CA LEU A 24 10.27 -1.63 6.19
C LEU A 24 10.46 -2.64 7.33
N GLU A 25 11.50 -3.49 7.25
CA GLU A 25 11.86 -4.41 8.32
C GLU A 25 12.25 -3.65 9.60
N SER A 26 13.03 -2.57 9.50
CA SER A 26 13.34 -1.74 10.67
C SER A 26 12.09 -1.13 11.30
N ALA A 27 11.13 -0.67 10.50
CA ALA A 27 9.86 -0.15 10.99
C ALA A 27 9.02 -1.24 11.66
N ARG A 28 9.04 -2.45 11.11
CA ARG A 28 8.38 -3.62 11.68
C ARG A 28 9.00 -4.05 13.01
N GLU A 29 10.32 -4.13 13.10
CA GLU A 29 11.03 -4.43 14.35
C GLU A 29 10.72 -3.37 15.42
N PHE A 30 10.61 -2.11 15.02
CA PHE A 30 10.13 -1.06 15.92
C PHE A 30 8.68 -1.30 16.36
N ALA A 31 7.78 -1.66 15.45
CA ALA A 31 6.39 -1.98 15.76
C ALA A 31 6.27 -3.15 16.75
N LYS A 32 7.12 -4.18 16.67
CA LYS A 32 7.16 -5.29 17.63
C LYS A 32 7.51 -4.87 19.06
N MET A 33 8.15 -3.71 19.24
CA MET A 33 8.45 -3.16 20.58
C MET A 33 7.27 -2.36 21.16
N LEU A 34 6.26 -2.03 20.35
CA LEU A 34 5.07 -1.31 20.77
C LEU A 34 4.02 -2.29 21.32
N PRO A 35 3.06 -1.82 22.13
CA PRO A 35 2.04 -2.68 22.74
C PRO A 35 0.92 -3.05 21.76
N PHE A 36 1.27 -3.42 20.53
CA PHE A 36 0.33 -4.00 19.57
C PHE A 36 0.01 -5.44 19.98
N GLU A 37 -1.22 -5.87 19.71
CA GLU A 37 -1.64 -7.26 19.92
C GLU A 37 -0.88 -8.21 18.98
N SER A 38 -0.69 -7.80 17.73
CA SER A 38 0.10 -8.56 16.77
C SER A 38 0.75 -7.66 15.70
N VAL A 39 1.85 -8.17 15.15
CA VAL A 39 2.57 -7.60 14.01
C VAL A 39 2.83 -8.76 13.05
N SER A 40 2.30 -8.70 11.83
CA SER A 40 2.49 -9.76 10.82
C SER A 40 3.93 -9.82 10.33
N GLU A 41 4.28 -10.82 9.52
CA GLU A 41 5.44 -10.72 8.63
C GLU A 41 5.20 -9.69 7.51
N ILE A 42 6.25 -9.37 6.76
CA ILE A 42 6.13 -8.59 5.52
C ILE A 42 5.73 -9.56 4.41
N ASP A 43 4.56 -9.32 3.82
CA ASP A 43 4.10 -10.02 2.63
C ASP A 43 4.44 -9.22 1.37
N HIS A 44 4.82 -9.95 0.32
CA HIS A 44 5.09 -9.41 -1.00
C HIS A 44 3.92 -9.69 -1.92
N PHE A 45 3.41 -8.62 -2.54
CA PHE A 45 2.31 -8.63 -3.49
C PHE A 45 2.84 -8.23 -4.85
N SER A 46 2.58 -9.06 -5.85
CA SER A 46 2.85 -8.82 -7.26
C SER A 46 1.66 -8.13 -7.93
N GLU A 47 1.83 -7.68 -9.18
CA GLU A 47 0.76 -7.07 -9.98
C GLU A 47 -0.50 -7.96 -10.05
N GLU A 48 -0.33 -9.28 -10.18
CA GLU A 48 -1.45 -10.23 -10.26
C GLU A 48 -2.30 -10.21 -8.99
N ASP A 49 -1.67 -10.01 -7.83
CA ASP A 49 -2.34 -9.99 -6.53
C ASP A 49 -3.31 -8.81 -6.35
N PHE A 50 -3.14 -7.73 -7.14
CA PHE A 50 -4.03 -6.57 -7.14
C PHE A 50 -5.15 -6.68 -8.17
N THR A 51 -4.92 -7.43 -9.25
CA THR A 51 -5.94 -7.61 -10.30
C THR A 51 -7.01 -8.63 -9.93
N ASP A 52 -6.71 -9.55 -9.02
CA ASP A 52 -7.65 -10.56 -8.58
C ASP A 52 -8.51 -10.02 -7.42
N ALA A 53 -9.82 -9.96 -7.63
CA ALA A 53 -10.77 -9.31 -6.71
C ALA A 53 -11.23 -10.24 -5.57
N ASP A 54 -10.51 -11.33 -5.32
CA ASP A 54 -10.84 -12.26 -4.26
C ASP A 54 -10.79 -11.55 -2.90
N GLU A 55 -11.86 -11.72 -2.11
CA GLU A 55 -11.93 -11.27 -0.72
C GLU A 55 -10.99 -12.13 0.13
N ASP A 56 -9.71 -11.78 0.12
CA ASP A 56 -8.69 -12.37 0.98
C ASP A 56 -8.44 -11.54 2.25
N GLU A 57 -7.59 -12.06 3.13
CA GLU A 57 -7.26 -11.41 4.39
C GLU A 57 -6.50 -10.07 4.25
N TRP A 58 -5.95 -9.80 3.05
CA TRP A 58 -5.21 -8.61 2.69
C TRP A 58 -6.00 -7.66 1.78
N HIS A 59 -7.25 -8.00 1.44
CA HIS A 59 -8.09 -7.27 0.50
C HIS A 59 -8.12 -5.76 0.79
N TRP A 60 -8.32 -5.38 2.05
CA TRP A 60 -8.29 -3.97 2.45
C TRP A 60 -6.92 -3.30 2.32
N ALA A 61 -5.83 -4.02 2.59
CA ALA A 61 -4.50 -3.49 2.42
C ALA A 61 -4.17 -3.27 0.94
N LYS A 62 -4.64 -4.16 0.06
CA LYS A 62 -4.51 -4.03 -1.39
C LYS A 62 -5.24 -2.80 -1.90
N ILE A 63 -6.51 -2.62 -1.52
CA ILE A 63 -7.30 -1.41 -1.84
C ILE A 63 -6.62 -0.13 -1.34
N GLN A 64 -6.05 -0.16 -0.13
CA GLN A 64 -5.37 0.99 0.45
C GLN A 64 -4.01 1.29 -0.20
N ALA A 65 -3.40 0.31 -0.85
CA ALA A 65 -2.16 0.48 -1.59
C ALA A 65 -2.43 1.08 -2.98
N SER A 66 -3.62 0.93 -3.54
CA SER A 66 -4.02 1.58 -4.78
C SER A 66 -4.12 3.10 -4.59
N ILE A 67 -3.72 3.86 -5.61
CA ILE A 67 -3.88 5.32 -5.59
C ILE A 67 -5.07 5.73 -6.45
N TYR A 68 -5.73 6.83 -6.07
CA TYR A 68 -6.84 7.37 -6.84
C TYR A 68 -6.41 8.63 -7.59
N HIS A 69 -6.41 8.54 -8.91
CA HIS A 69 -6.13 9.69 -9.76
C HIS A 69 -7.44 10.30 -10.25
N SER A 70 -7.60 11.62 -10.05
CA SER A 70 -8.72 12.38 -10.62
C SER A 70 -8.52 12.53 -12.12
N PHE A 71 -9.51 12.10 -12.89
CA PHE A 71 -9.51 12.22 -14.34
C PHE A 71 -10.23 13.50 -14.80
N ASP A 72 -11.29 13.86 -14.08
CA ASP A 72 -11.99 15.13 -14.15
C ASP A 72 -12.53 15.49 -12.74
N ASP A 73 -13.32 16.55 -12.65
CA ASP A 73 -13.88 17.03 -11.38
C ASP A 73 -14.85 16.02 -10.71
N GLU A 74 -15.29 14.98 -11.42
CA GLU A 74 -16.33 14.04 -10.98
C GLU A 74 -15.87 12.57 -10.92
N HIS A 75 -14.80 12.20 -11.62
CA HIS A 75 -14.36 10.81 -11.77
C HIS A 75 -12.93 10.56 -11.26
N TYR A 76 -12.77 9.44 -10.58
CA TYR A 76 -11.49 8.92 -10.11
C TYR A 76 -11.27 7.52 -10.65
N HIS A 77 -10.05 7.22 -11.05
CA HIS A 77 -9.61 5.88 -11.38
C HIS A 77 -8.63 5.37 -10.32
N SER A 78 -8.83 4.12 -9.92
CA SER A 78 -7.84 3.38 -9.15
C SER A 78 -6.67 3.02 -10.06
N ILE A 79 -5.46 3.26 -9.58
CA ILE A 79 -4.22 2.79 -10.21
C ILE A 79 -3.62 1.76 -9.28
N GLU A 80 -3.60 0.52 -9.75
CA GLU A 80 -3.06 -0.59 -9.00
C GLU A 80 -1.53 -0.55 -8.97
N PRO A 81 -0.90 -0.95 -7.85
CA PRO A 81 0.53 -1.16 -7.80
C PRO A 81 0.99 -2.28 -8.73
N LEU A 82 2.21 -2.16 -9.24
CA LEU A 82 2.92 -3.26 -9.90
C LEU A 82 3.52 -4.24 -8.88
N GLU A 83 3.77 -3.75 -7.66
CA GLU A 83 4.42 -4.51 -6.60
C GLU A 83 4.21 -3.78 -5.27
N ALA A 84 3.98 -4.51 -4.18
CA ALA A 84 4.01 -3.96 -2.83
C ALA A 84 4.62 -4.91 -1.82
N TYR A 85 5.17 -4.33 -0.75
CA TYR A 85 5.64 -5.02 0.43
C TYR A 85 4.92 -4.43 1.62
N ILE A 86 4.13 -5.24 2.33
CA ILE A 86 3.22 -4.74 3.38
C ILE A 86 3.32 -5.62 4.62
N PHE A 87 3.39 -5.00 5.80
CA PHE A 87 3.04 -5.66 7.05
C PHE A 87 1.86 -4.95 7.70
N ARG A 88 1.13 -5.68 8.54
CA ARG A 88 0.00 -5.14 9.30
C ARG A 88 0.21 -5.29 10.79
N VAL A 89 -0.39 -4.39 11.54
CA VAL A 89 -0.47 -4.45 13.00
C VAL A 89 -1.92 -4.50 13.45
N VAL A 90 -2.19 -5.24 14.52
CA VAL A 90 -3.45 -5.20 15.27
C VAL A 90 -3.17 -4.46 16.57
N VAL A 91 -3.85 -3.34 16.79
CA VAL A 91 -3.63 -2.54 18.00
C VAL A 91 -4.17 -3.27 19.24
N GLY A 92 -5.33 -3.91 19.11
CA GLY A 92 -5.99 -4.64 20.18
C GLY A 92 -7.28 -5.29 19.69
N ALA A 93 -7.88 -6.10 20.56
CA ALA A 93 -9.00 -6.94 20.18
C ALA A 93 -10.18 -6.08 19.70
N GLY A 94 -10.68 -6.37 18.49
CA GLY A 94 -11.77 -5.64 17.85
C GLY A 94 -11.37 -4.33 17.16
N CYS A 95 -10.08 -3.98 17.11
CA CYS A 95 -9.58 -2.89 16.29
C CYS A 95 -9.39 -3.32 14.83
N GLU A 96 -9.58 -2.37 13.91
CA GLU A 96 -9.16 -2.52 12.50
C GLU A 96 -7.63 -2.61 12.41
N HIS A 97 -7.15 -3.25 11.34
CA HIS A 97 -5.73 -3.32 11.04
C HIS A 97 -5.17 -1.96 10.64
N ALA A 98 -3.92 -1.70 11.00
CA ALA A 98 -3.12 -0.66 10.35
C ALA A 98 -2.08 -1.32 9.43
N ASN A 99 -2.06 -0.90 8.17
CA ASN A 99 -1.19 -1.44 7.14
C ASN A 99 -0.04 -0.48 6.86
N PHE A 100 1.17 -1.00 6.76
CA PHE A 100 2.39 -0.23 6.50
C PHE A 100 3.16 -0.92 5.38
N GLY A 101 3.58 -0.17 4.38
CA GLY A 101 4.26 -0.76 3.25
C GLY A 101 4.80 0.25 2.26
N PHE A 102 5.50 -0.28 1.26
CA PHE A 102 5.90 0.44 0.07
C PHE A 102 5.26 -0.22 -1.14
N ALA A 103 4.85 0.60 -2.10
CA ALA A 103 4.29 0.16 -3.36
C ALA A 103 5.03 0.84 -4.50
N ARG A 104 5.20 0.10 -5.59
CA ARG A 104 5.74 0.62 -6.85
C ARG A 104 4.61 0.66 -7.87
N TYR A 105 4.48 1.79 -8.55
CA TYR A 105 3.40 2.05 -9.48
C TYR A 105 3.95 2.14 -10.91
N PRO A 106 3.10 1.92 -11.93
CA PRO A 106 3.51 2.16 -13.31
C PRO A 106 3.76 3.66 -13.51
N GLU A 107 4.82 4.06 -14.22
CA GLU A 107 5.12 5.49 -14.49
C GLU A 107 3.98 6.23 -15.21
N SER A 108 3.22 5.48 -16.02
CA SER A 108 2.05 6.00 -16.70
C SER A 108 1.02 4.91 -16.93
N VAL A 109 -0.24 5.31 -17.03
CA VAL A 109 -1.38 4.42 -17.33
C VAL A 109 -2.19 4.99 -18.48
N VAL A 110 -2.84 4.11 -19.24
CA VAL A 110 -3.80 4.52 -20.27
C VAL A 110 -5.21 4.41 -19.69
N LEU A 111 -5.87 5.54 -19.53
CA LEU A 111 -7.24 5.66 -19.03
C LEU A 111 -8.08 6.37 -20.09
N GLU A 112 -9.17 5.74 -20.55
CA GLU A 112 -10.09 6.29 -21.56
C GLU A 112 -9.37 6.94 -22.76
N ASP A 113 -8.44 6.18 -23.37
CA ASP A 113 -7.62 6.59 -24.52
C ASP A 113 -6.64 7.76 -24.27
N LYS A 114 -6.41 8.14 -23.01
CA LYS A 114 -5.41 9.15 -22.60
C LYS A 114 -4.30 8.53 -21.76
N THR A 115 -3.06 8.91 -22.03
CA THR A 115 -1.92 8.58 -21.16
C THR A 115 -1.85 9.57 -20.00
N VAL A 116 -1.89 9.06 -18.79
CA VAL A 116 -1.79 9.82 -17.53
C VAL A 116 -0.49 9.42 -16.83
N GLN A 117 0.27 10.41 -16.35
CA GLN A 117 1.47 10.18 -15.54
C GLN A 117 1.08 9.95 -14.09
N THR A 118 1.69 8.95 -13.45
CA THR A 118 1.50 8.69 -12.03
C THR A 118 2.46 9.55 -11.23
N GLU A 119 2.07 10.79 -10.94
CA GLU A 119 2.85 11.66 -10.06
C GLU A 119 2.66 11.20 -8.60
N ILE A 120 3.56 10.34 -8.12
CA ILE A 120 3.59 9.80 -6.75
C ILE A 120 4.95 10.03 -6.14
#